data_AF-A0A3D4MM60-F1
#
_entry.id   AF-A0A3D4MM60-F1
#
_cell.length_a   1.000
_cell.length_b   1.000
_cell.length_c   1.000
_cell.angle_alpha   90.00
_cell.angle_beta   90.00
_cell.angle_gamma   90.00
#
_symmetry.space_group_name_H-M   'P 1'
#
loop_
_entity.id
_entity.type
_entity.pdbx_description
1 polymer ?
#
loop_
_entity_poly.entity_id
_entity_poly.type
_entity_poly.pdbx_seq_one_letter_code
_entity_poly.pdbx_strand_id
1 'polypeptide(L)'
;MKYLRIKAISNCVGIRRSSVDYINKASDLNKKFEYPLNLIDLKIDENLDKGIFFQNEVSLKCGTPIGINLVRTVNGLNKEEKEYVYFEILPLELDEEAVPFYEDSIKNGYIFDEKAGEFEYILGLIYENFDLDKANEYFKLSKKKNFSLASNKVRDNHII
;
A
#
# COMPACT_ATOMS: atom_id res chain seq x y z
N MET A 1 -1.88 5.49 -14.44
CA MET A 1 -2.86 5.58 -13.32
C MET A 1 -2.08 5.82 -12.02
N LYS A 2 -2.52 6.70 -11.11
CA LYS A 2 -1.77 6.99 -9.88
C LYS A 2 -2.24 6.06 -8.76
N TYR A 3 -1.30 5.40 -8.08
CA TYR A 3 -1.61 4.61 -6.89
C TYR A 3 -0.79 5.10 -5.71
N LEU A 4 -1.35 4.95 -4.52
CA LEU A 4 -0.62 5.12 -3.28
C LEU A 4 -0.45 3.76 -2.63
N ARG A 5 0.80 3.35 -2.44
CA ARG A 5 1.15 2.26 -1.53
C ARG A 5 1.25 2.84 -0.12
N ILE A 6 0.43 2.36 0.78
CA ILE A 6 0.41 2.78 2.19
C ILE A 6 0.82 1.60 3.05
N LYS A 7 1.89 1.77 3.81
CA LYS A 7 2.37 0.82 4.80
C LYS A 7 2.18 1.41 6.19
N ALA A 8 1.34 0.77 6.98
CA ALA A 8 1.07 1.12 8.36
C ALA A 8 1.82 0.15 9.27
N ILE A 9 2.55 0.66 10.26
CA ILE A 9 3.22 -0.15 11.28
C ILE A 9 2.85 0.44 12.63
N SER A 10 2.27 -0.37 13.51
CA SER A 10 2.05 0.01 14.91
C SER A 10 2.84 -0.89 15.83
N ASN A 11 3.36 -0.30 16.90
CA ASN A 11 3.91 -1.00 18.03
C ASN A 11 3.23 -0.51 19.31
N CYS A 12 2.56 -1.44 20.00
CA CYS A 12 1.94 -1.22 21.29
C CYS A 12 2.19 -2.45 22.18
N VAL A 13 2.58 -2.26 23.44
CA VAL A 13 2.85 -3.35 24.39
C VAL A 13 3.86 -4.39 23.86
N GLY A 14 4.82 -3.97 23.03
CA GLY A 14 5.78 -4.88 22.37
C GLY A 14 5.21 -5.73 21.23
N ILE A 15 3.91 -5.58 20.92
CA ILE A 15 3.26 -6.23 19.79
C ILE A 15 3.41 -5.32 18.56
N ARG A 16 4.20 -5.76 17.59
CA ARG A 16 4.33 -5.10 16.29
C ARG A 16 3.28 -5.65 15.32
N ARG A 17 2.51 -4.76 14.69
CA ARG A 17 1.56 -5.09 13.63
C ARG A 17 1.87 -4.26 12.40
N SER A 18 1.72 -4.85 11.22
CA SER A 18 1.86 -4.12 9.96
C SER A 18 0.75 -4.46 8.99
N SER A 19 0.39 -3.47 8.17
CA SER A 19 -0.54 -3.62 7.05
C SER A 19 0.01 -2.88 5.84
N VAL A 20 -0.27 -3.39 4.65
CA VAL A 20 0.07 -2.75 3.37
C VAL A 20 -1.18 -2.73 2.52
N ASP A 21 -1.49 -1.56 1.95
CA ASP A 21 -2.62 -1.39 1.03
C ASP A 21 -2.28 -0.46 -0.14
N TYR A 22 -3.11 -0.54 -1.18
CA TYR A 22 -2.99 0.15 -2.46
C TYR A 22 -4.27 0.89 -2.79
N ILE A 23 -4.17 2.19 -3.02
CA ILE A 23 -5.33 3.06 -3.18
C ILE A 23 -5.21 3.86 -4.46
N ASN A 24 -6.25 3.80 -5.29
CA ASN A 24 -6.34 4.51 -6.57
C ASN A 24 -7.29 5.71 -6.50
N LYS A 25 -8.32 5.62 -5.66
CA LYS A 25 -9.25 6.73 -5.40
C LYS A 25 -9.44 6.91 -3.91
N ALA A 26 -9.68 8.13 -3.47
CA ALA A 26 -10.02 8.42 -2.07
C ALA A 26 -11.23 7.61 -1.58
N SER A 27 -12.15 7.22 -2.46
CA SER A 27 -13.30 6.37 -2.14
C SER A 27 -12.94 4.95 -1.69
N ASP A 28 -11.76 4.45 -2.09
CA ASP A 28 -11.35 3.06 -1.84
C ASP A 28 -10.88 2.87 -0.38
N LEU A 29 -10.47 3.96 0.28
CA LEU A 29 -10.09 4.00 1.70
C LEU A 29 -11.17 3.48 2.64
N ASN A 30 -12.43 3.81 2.34
CA ASN A 30 -13.55 3.57 3.25
C ASN A 30 -14.02 2.11 3.26
N LYS A 31 -13.50 1.24 2.37
CA LYS A 31 -14.10 -0.08 2.12
C LYS A 31 -13.36 -1.26 2.72
N LYS A 32 -12.11 -1.13 3.19
CA LYS A 32 -11.30 -2.33 3.50
C LYS A 32 -10.26 -2.13 4.58
N PHE A 33 -10.63 -2.21 5.86
CA PHE A 33 -9.68 -2.63 6.90
C PHE A 33 -10.42 -3.37 8.03
N GLU A 34 -10.25 -4.69 8.13
CA GLU A 34 -10.70 -5.50 9.28
C GLU A 34 -9.68 -5.51 10.44
N TYR A 35 -8.52 -4.83 10.28
CA TYR A 35 -7.52 -4.74 11.35
C TYR A 35 -7.79 -3.53 12.26
N PRO A 36 -7.60 -3.66 13.59
CA PRO A 36 -7.88 -2.60 14.57
C PRO A 36 -7.00 -1.35 14.44
N LEU A 37 -6.03 -1.36 13.51
CA LEU A 37 -5.38 -0.18 12.99
C LEU A 37 -6.22 0.49 11.91
N ASN A 38 -7.53 0.62 12.14
CA ASN A 38 -8.34 1.60 11.42
C ASN A 38 -7.46 2.84 11.31
N LEU A 39 -7.11 3.22 10.08
CA LEU A 39 -6.29 4.37 9.78
C LEU A 39 -7.12 5.56 10.24
N ILE A 40 -7.07 5.90 11.55
CA ILE A 40 -8.19 6.57 12.24
C ILE A 40 -8.49 7.95 11.63
N ASP A 41 -7.58 8.51 10.85
CA ASP A 41 -7.88 9.65 9.97
C ASP A 41 -6.95 9.59 8.76
N LEU A 42 -7.23 8.68 7.82
CA LEU A 42 -6.66 8.79 6.48
C LEU A 42 -7.69 9.36 5.53
N LYS A 43 -7.44 10.59 5.08
CA LYS A 43 -8.21 11.26 4.03
C LYS A 43 -7.25 11.61 2.93
N ILE A 44 -7.56 11.24 1.70
CA ILE A 44 -6.77 11.62 0.54
C ILE A 44 -7.65 12.53 -0.30
N ASP A 45 -7.05 13.51 -0.96
CA ASP A 45 -7.78 14.33 -1.92
C ASP A 45 -8.25 13.49 -3.12
N GLU A 46 -9.16 14.06 -3.90
CA GLU A 46 -9.74 13.38 -5.07
C GLU A 46 -8.71 13.03 -6.16
N ASN A 47 -7.57 13.74 -6.18
CA ASN A 47 -6.52 13.60 -7.20
C ASN A 47 -5.32 12.76 -6.73
N LEU A 48 -5.33 12.27 -5.49
CA LEU A 48 -4.22 11.63 -4.80
C LEU A 48 -2.94 12.47 -4.66
N ASP A 49 -3.02 13.79 -4.75
CA ASP A 49 -1.86 14.70 -4.67
C ASP A 49 -1.58 15.16 -3.22
N LYS A 50 -2.58 15.05 -2.34
CA LYS A 50 -2.46 15.38 -0.91
C LYS A 50 -3.19 14.36 -0.05
N GLY A 51 -2.65 14.11 1.15
CA GLY A 51 -3.32 13.31 2.16
C GLY A 51 -3.21 13.91 3.56
N ILE A 52 -4.24 13.70 4.36
CA ILE A 52 -4.29 13.98 5.80
C ILE A 52 -4.16 12.65 6.53
N PHE A 53 -3.11 12.53 7.36
CA PHE A 53 -2.81 11.36 8.18
C PHE A 53 -2.76 11.77 9.64
N PHE A 54 -3.78 11.41 10.42
CA PHE A 54 -3.95 11.87 11.80
C PHE A 54 -3.77 13.38 11.96
N GLN A 55 -4.52 14.16 11.16
CA GLN A 55 -4.43 15.62 11.16
C GLN A 55 -3.11 16.19 10.56
N ASN A 56 -2.20 15.30 10.18
CA ASN A 56 -1.04 15.43 9.29
C ASN A 56 -1.33 15.79 7.82
N GLU A 57 -1.42 17.05 7.37
CA GLU A 57 -1.42 17.31 5.92
C GLU A 57 -0.05 17.05 5.30
N VAL A 58 -0.03 16.26 4.22
CA VAL A 58 1.17 15.86 3.50
C VAL A 58 0.94 15.95 1.99
N SER A 59 1.89 16.55 1.27
CA SER A 59 1.91 16.56 -0.20
C SER A 59 2.55 15.29 -0.74
N LEU A 60 1.86 14.60 -1.66
CA LEU A 60 2.22 13.30 -2.19
C LEU A 60 2.96 13.46 -3.52
N LYS A 61 4.29 13.38 -3.48
CA LYS A 61 5.12 13.47 -4.69
C LYS A 61 5.50 12.07 -5.18
N CYS A 62 5.27 11.82 -6.47
CA CYS A 62 5.60 10.54 -7.10
C CYS A 62 7.04 10.09 -6.81
N GLY A 63 7.20 8.81 -6.49
CA GLY A 63 8.50 8.20 -6.17
C GLY A 63 9.16 8.66 -4.87
N THR A 64 8.52 9.55 -4.09
CA THR A 64 9.08 10.04 -2.83
C THR A 64 8.40 9.33 -1.66
N PRO A 65 9.10 8.47 -0.91
CA PRO A 65 8.55 7.86 0.29
C PRO A 65 8.37 8.92 1.37
N ILE A 66 7.20 8.93 2.02
CA ILE A 66 6.89 9.86 3.11
C ILE A 66 6.62 9.08 4.38
N GLY A 67 7.48 9.30 5.38
CA GLY A 67 7.38 8.73 6.71
C GLY A 67 6.62 9.65 7.66
N ILE A 68 5.54 9.16 8.27
CA ILE A 68 4.77 9.90 9.29
C ILE A 68 4.81 9.10 10.59
N ASN A 69 5.31 9.72 11.65
CA ASN A 69 5.39 9.13 12.98
C ASN A 69 4.36 9.78 13.91
N LEU A 70 3.64 8.96 14.67
CA LEU A 70 2.73 9.42 15.71
C LEU A 70 2.95 8.62 16.99
N VAL A 71 2.87 9.33 18.12
CA VAL A 71 2.80 8.71 19.45
C VAL A 71 1.44 9.08 20.03
N ARG A 72 0.64 8.08 20.40
CA ARG A 72 -0.65 8.30 21.06
C ARG A 72 -0.76 7.50 22.35
N THR A 73 -1.52 8.02 23.30
CA THR A 73 -1.84 7.30 24.54
C THR A 73 -3.04 6.40 24.29
N VAL A 74 -2.93 5.12 24.66
CA VAL A 74 -4.00 4.11 24.54
C VAL A 74 -4.19 3.38 25.86
N ASN A 75 -5.38 2.81 26.06
CA ASN A 75 -5.63 1.94 27.21
C ASN A 75 -4.97 0.58 26.93
N GLY A 76 -3.82 0.34 27.55
CA GLY A 76 -3.11 -0.93 27.51
C GLY A 76 -3.65 -1.93 28.54
N LEU A 77 -2.99 -3.08 28.63
CA LEU A 77 -3.38 -4.15 29.54
C LEU A 77 -3.20 -3.77 31.01
N ASN A 78 -2.26 -2.86 31.31
CA ASN A 78 -1.83 -2.56 32.68
C ASN A 78 -1.85 -1.07 33.06
N LYS A 79 -2.40 -0.18 32.20
CA LYS A 79 -2.70 1.28 32.39
C LYS A 79 -2.74 1.97 31.01
N GLU A 80 -2.78 3.30 30.99
CA GLU A 80 -2.42 4.09 29.82
C GLU A 80 -0.98 3.79 29.36
N GLU A 81 -0.83 3.49 28.08
CA GLU A 81 0.42 3.15 27.42
C GLU A 81 0.61 3.98 26.16
N LYS A 82 1.86 4.11 25.70
CA LYS A 82 2.17 4.78 24.43
C LYS A 82 2.16 3.78 23.29
N GLU A 83 1.34 4.05 22.28
CA GLU A 83 1.41 3.38 20.99
C GLU A 83 2.19 4.25 20.01
N TYR A 84 3.15 3.64 19.34
CA TYR A 84 3.94 4.27 18.29
C TYR A 84 3.41 3.77 16.95
N VAL A 85 2.95 4.68 16.10
CA VAL A 85 2.46 4.35 14.77
C VAL A 85 3.30 5.06 13.72
N TYR A 86 3.80 4.28 12.77
CA TYR A 86 4.57 4.73 11.62
C TYR A 86 3.80 4.45 10.32
N PHE A 87 3.73 5.46 9.45
CA PHE A 87 3.20 5.35 8.11
C PHE A 87 4.31 5.61 7.12
N GLU A 88 4.39 4.75 6.11
CA GLU A 88 5.16 4.99 4.91
C GLU A 88 4.20 5.04 3.74
N ILE A 89 4.21 6.18 3.05
CA ILE A 89 3.40 6.41 1.86
C ILE A 89 4.34 6.50 0.69
N LEU A 90 4.07 5.71 -0.35
CA LEU A 90 4.83 5.76 -1.58
C LEU A 90 3.87 5.90 -2.76
N PRO A 91 3.85 7.06 -3.43
CA PRO A 91 3.10 7.19 -4.66
C PRO A 91 3.82 6.47 -5.80
N LEU A 92 3.05 5.65 -6.52
CA LEU A 92 3.51 4.75 -7.57
C LEU A 92 2.98 5.22 -8.93
N GLU A 93 3.86 5.14 -9.91
CA GLU A 93 3.58 5.41 -11.31
C GLU A 93 3.22 4.09 -11.99
N LEU A 94 1.94 3.96 -12.38
CA LEU A 94 1.43 2.74 -13.01
C LEU A 94 1.06 2.99 -14.48
N ASP A 95 2.03 3.42 -15.27
CA ASP A 95 1.93 3.51 -16.72
C ASP A 95 2.96 2.60 -17.40
N GLU A 96 2.85 2.51 -18.73
CA GLU A 96 3.73 1.67 -19.53
C GLU A 96 5.20 2.13 -19.46
N GLU A 97 5.45 3.42 -19.25
CA GLU A 97 6.80 3.98 -19.17
C GLU A 97 7.54 3.48 -17.90
N ALA A 98 6.81 3.16 -16.83
CA ALA A 98 7.37 2.60 -15.60
C ALA A 98 7.67 1.08 -15.67
N VAL A 99 7.20 0.36 -16.70
CA VAL A 99 7.40 -1.11 -16.83
C VAL A 99 8.87 -1.52 -16.73
N PRO A 100 9.83 -0.90 -17.47
CA PRO A 100 11.22 -1.31 -17.43
C PRO A 100 11.81 -1.25 -16.02
N PHE A 101 11.45 -0.22 -15.24
CA PHE A 101 11.89 -0.07 -13.87
C PHE A 101 11.46 -1.26 -12.99
N TYR A 102 10.19 -1.66 -13.07
CA TYR A 102 9.67 -2.77 -12.27
C TYR A 102 10.21 -4.13 -12.73
N GLU A 103 10.34 -4.36 -14.04
CA GLU A 103 10.92 -5.59 -14.57
C GLU A 103 12.39 -5.75 -14.17
N ASP A 104 13.19 -4.67 -14.28
CA ASP A 104 14.58 -4.69 -13.85
C ASP A 104 14.69 -4.82 -12.33
N SER A 105 13.74 -4.25 -11.58
CA SER A 105 13.67 -4.43 -10.14
C SER A 105 13.50 -5.92 -9.75
N ILE A 106 12.63 -6.64 -10.46
CA ILE A 106 12.45 -8.09 -10.26
C ILE A 106 13.71 -8.86 -10.64
N LYS A 107 14.31 -8.58 -11.80
CA LYS A 107 15.53 -9.27 -12.26
C LYS A 107 16.69 -9.11 -11.27
N ASN A 108 16.84 -7.92 -10.71
CA ASN A 108 17.89 -7.59 -9.75
C ASN A 108 17.55 -8.01 -8.31
N GLY A 109 16.38 -8.60 -8.08
CA GLY A 109 15.96 -9.07 -6.76
C GLY A 109 15.61 -7.95 -5.77
N TYR A 110 15.33 -6.74 -6.26
CA TYR A 110 14.84 -5.66 -5.42
C TYR A 110 13.43 -5.99 -4.91
N ILE A 111 13.14 -5.55 -3.69
CA ILE A 111 11.82 -5.62 -3.05
C ILE A 111 11.63 -4.34 -2.21
N PHE A 112 10.40 -3.85 -2.07
CA PHE A 112 10.13 -2.70 -1.21
C PHE A 112 10.29 -3.02 0.29
N ASP A 113 10.06 -4.27 0.69
CA ASP A 113 10.12 -4.75 2.07
C ASP A 113 10.27 -6.28 2.10
N GLU A 114 10.11 -6.94 3.25
CA GLU A 114 10.16 -8.39 3.40
C GLU A 114 9.14 -9.19 2.53
N LYS A 115 8.17 -8.53 1.91
CA LYS A 115 7.15 -9.17 1.06
C LYS A 115 7.60 -9.29 -0.40
N ALA A 116 7.99 -10.50 -0.79
CA ALA A 116 8.21 -10.84 -2.20
C ALA A 116 6.88 -10.85 -2.98
N GLY A 117 6.93 -10.52 -4.28
CA GLY A 117 5.75 -10.55 -5.16
C GLY A 117 5.06 -9.20 -5.39
N GLU A 118 5.50 -8.15 -4.70
CA GLU A 118 4.89 -6.83 -4.77
C GLU A 118 5.12 -6.14 -6.12
N PHE A 119 6.32 -6.25 -6.70
CA PHE A 119 6.59 -5.72 -8.03
C PHE A 119 5.84 -6.46 -9.14
N GLU A 120 5.69 -7.78 -9.03
CA GLU A 120 4.83 -8.54 -9.93
C GLU A 120 3.37 -8.12 -9.82
N TYR A 121 2.89 -7.78 -8.62
CA TYR A 121 1.53 -7.24 -8.48
C TYR A 121 1.39 -5.90 -9.20
N ILE A 122 2.36 -5.00 -9.03
CA ILE A 122 2.39 -3.69 -9.68
C ILE A 122 2.42 -3.81 -11.21
N LEU A 123 3.28 -4.69 -11.76
CA LEU A 123 3.29 -4.96 -13.20
C LEU A 123 1.94 -5.50 -13.68
N GLY A 124 1.29 -6.37 -12.90
CA GLY A 124 -0.07 -6.81 -13.18
C GLY A 124 -1.05 -5.65 -13.32
N LEU A 125 -1.02 -4.67 -12.40
CA LEU A 125 -1.86 -3.47 -12.46
C LEU A 125 -1.55 -2.56 -13.65
N ILE A 126 -0.28 -2.45 -14.04
CA ILE A 126 0.13 -1.65 -15.21
C ILE A 126 -0.44 -2.29 -16.48
N TYR A 127 -0.13 -3.57 -16.70
CA TYR A 127 -0.53 -4.32 -17.89
C TYR A 127 -2.06 -4.50 -17.99
N GLU A 128 -2.82 -4.44 -16.90
CA GLU A 128 -4.29 -4.56 -16.94
C GLU A 128 -4.94 -3.55 -17.90
N ASN A 129 -4.30 -2.40 -18.12
CA ASN A 129 -4.81 -1.35 -19.00
C ASN A 129 -4.58 -1.60 -20.51
N PHE A 130 -3.66 -2.49 -20.89
CA PHE A 130 -3.26 -2.64 -22.30
C PHE A 130 -2.85 -4.05 -22.75
N ASP A 131 -2.61 -4.99 -21.83
CA ASP A 131 -2.29 -6.41 -22.10
C ASP A 131 -2.78 -7.32 -20.95
N LEU A 132 -4.03 -7.79 -21.06
CA LEU A 132 -4.68 -8.61 -20.04
C LEU A 132 -3.99 -9.98 -19.85
N ASP A 133 -3.37 -10.53 -20.88
CA ASP A 133 -2.69 -11.83 -20.77
C ASP A 133 -1.43 -11.70 -19.93
N LYS A 134 -0.61 -10.65 -20.18
CA LYS A 134 0.53 -10.32 -19.32
C LYS A 134 0.11 -9.95 -17.91
N ALA A 135 -0.96 -9.16 -17.75
CA ALA A 135 -1.47 -8.80 -16.43
C ALA A 135 -1.76 -10.06 -15.60
N ASN A 136 -2.45 -11.03 -16.19
CA ASN A 136 -2.76 -12.31 -15.57
C ASN A 136 -1.52 -13.15 -15.24
N GLU A 137 -0.49 -13.11 -16.08
CA GLU A 137 0.79 -13.78 -15.79
C GLU A 137 1.44 -13.19 -14.54
N TYR A 138 1.57 -11.86 -14.48
CA TYR A 138 2.19 -11.16 -13.37
C TYR A 138 1.41 -11.32 -12.05
N PHE A 139 0.07 -11.27 -12.08
CA PHE A 139 -0.74 -11.59 -10.90
C PHE A 139 -0.54 -13.04 -10.42
N LYS A 140 -0.38 -14.01 -11.32
CA LYS A 140 -0.05 -15.40 -10.93
C LYS A 140 1.33 -15.50 -10.30
N LEU A 141 2.34 -14.79 -10.83
CA LEU A 141 3.68 -14.75 -10.25
C LEU A 141 3.68 -14.14 -8.85
N SER A 142 2.99 -13.01 -8.68
CA SER A 142 2.80 -12.36 -7.39
C SER A 142 2.14 -13.29 -6.36
N LYS A 143 1.09 -14.01 -6.78
CA LYS A 143 0.41 -15.00 -5.93
C LYS A 143 1.31 -16.18 -5.56
N LYS A 144 2.14 -16.69 -6.48
CA LYS A 144 3.12 -17.75 -6.17
C LYS A 144 4.14 -17.31 -5.12
N LYS A 145 4.43 -16.00 -5.04
CA LYS A 145 5.28 -15.39 -4.01
C LYS A 145 4.53 -15.07 -2.70
N ASN A 146 3.28 -15.53 -2.58
CA ASN A 146 2.40 -15.30 -1.42
C ASN A 146 2.13 -13.82 -1.12
N PHE A 147 2.16 -12.95 -2.13
CA PHE A 147 1.76 -11.57 -1.92
C PHE A 147 0.26 -11.49 -1.61
N SER A 148 -0.07 -10.95 -0.45
CA SER A 148 -1.42 -11.05 0.13
C SER A 148 -2.52 -10.47 -0.78
N LEU A 149 -2.23 -9.39 -1.52
CA LEU A 149 -3.21 -8.73 -2.39
C LEU A 149 -3.47 -9.50 -3.69
N ALA A 150 -2.51 -10.31 -4.14
CA ALA A 150 -2.69 -11.17 -5.32
C ALA A 150 -3.61 -12.39 -5.05
N SER A 151 -4.04 -12.60 -3.80
CA SER A 151 -4.99 -13.65 -3.43
C SER A 151 -6.47 -13.23 -3.57
N ASN A 152 -6.74 -11.93 -3.69
CA ASN A 152 -8.09 -11.39 -3.86
C ASN A 152 -8.57 -11.64 -5.29
N LYS A 153 -9.64 -12.43 -5.44
CA LYS A 153 -10.19 -12.93 -6.72
C LYS A 153 -10.31 -11.81 -7.77
N VAL A 154 -9.76 -12.13 -8.93
CA VAL A 154 -9.50 -11.34 -10.16
C VAL A 154 -10.76 -10.80 -10.87
N ARG A 155 -11.93 -10.68 -10.21
CA ARG A 155 -13.12 -10.12 -10.88
C ARG A 155 -13.97 -9.15 -10.08
N ASP A 156 -14.05 -9.29 -8.75
CA ASP A 156 -15.02 -8.48 -7.97
C ASP A 156 -14.37 -7.41 -7.08
N ASN A 157 -13.03 -7.27 -7.14
CA ASN A 157 -12.27 -6.38 -6.26
C ASN A 157 -11.26 -5.48 -6.99
N HIS A 158 -11.12 -5.62 -8.31
CA HIS A 158 -10.27 -4.76 -9.13
C HIS A 158 -11.20 -3.84 -9.90
N ILE A 159 -11.34 -2.64 -9.36
CA ILE A 159 -11.76 -1.37 -9.98
C ILE A 159 -12.37 -1.53 -11.39
N ILE A 160 -13.70 -1.40 -11.46
CA ILE A 160 -14.38 -0.75 -12.59
C ILE A 160 -14.61 0.71 -12.17
#